data_AF-A0A3B5LCL1-F1
#
_entry.id   AF-A0A3B5LCL1-F1
#
_cell.length_a   1.000
_cell.length_b   1.000
_cell.length_c   1.000
_cell.angle_alpha   90.00
_cell.angle_beta   90.00
_cell.angle_gamma   90.00
#
_symmetry.space_group_name_H-M   'P 1'
#
loop_
_entity.id
_entity.type
_entity.pdbx_description
1 polymer ?
#
loop_
_entity_poly.entity_id
_entity_poly.type
_entity_poly.pdbx_seq_one_letter_code
_entity_poly.pdbx_strand_id
1 'polypeptide(L)'
;MRLSTFTGRRRKGEQQSEKQPRHLHLIFHLCSEIQQDKLRCVLLCTDRTYDYSVVRPGPNLNMIVGANGTGKSSIVCAICLVLAGRTVTLGRGDKVGLYVKRGCQKGFVEIELFKNGGNLVISREIHVENNQSLWMINGGISNQKKVEEEVKALQIQVSNLCQFLPQEKVGEFAKMSKIELLEATEKSVGPPEMYEYHCELKNFRNKERELENVVKEKASFLEKAKQRNERNKIDVNRYYEKKRHLDVIELLEKKKPWVEYETARKELEGLKMEREEAKKQLSALRQAQAPMLKKIQQIDDQLKPNESQMKAKEAAALDRKENELLSEKKRLSELKGKRRQLEQKISTKQDR
;
A
#
# COMPACT_ATOMS: atom_id res chain seq x y z
N MET A 1 -33.76 63.70 39.60
CA MET A 1 -33.00 64.28 38.48
C MET A 1 -31.84 65.08 39.06
N ARG A 2 -30.59 64.61 38.99
CA ARG A 2 -29.40 65.44 39.27
C ARG A 2 -28.66 65.59 37.95
N LEU A 3 -28.77 66.77 37.33
CA LEU A 3 -27.89 67.15 36.22
C LEU A 3 -26.53 67.52 36.83
N SER A 4 -25.51 66.73 36.53
CA SER A 4 -24.12 67.17 36.68
C SER A 4 -23.66 67.78 35.36
N THR A 5 -23.55 69.11 35.33
CA THR A 5 -22.95 69.87 34.22
C THR A 5 -21.43 69.75 34.24
N PHE A 6 -20.84 69.43 33.09
CA PHE A 6 -19.39 69.37 32.91
C PHE A 6 -18.86 70.75 32.49
N THR A 7 -17.83 71.24 33.19
CA THR A 7 -17.05 72.42 32.79
C THR A 7 -15.61 72.01 32.54
N GLY A 8 -15.24 71.79 31.28
CA GLY A 8 -13.83 71.74 30.88
C GLY A 8 -13.28 73.16 30.76
N ARG A 9 -12.29 73.53 31.58
CA ARG A 9 -11.56 74.81 31.43
C ARG A 9 -10.43 74.64 30.40
N ARG A 10 -10.52 75.34 29.27
CA ARG A 10 -9.37 75.69 28.43
C ARG A 10 -8.69 76.91 29.06
N ARG A 11 -7.41 76.85 29.42
CA ARG A 11 -6.61 78.08 29.63
C ARG A 11 -6.21 78.59 28.24
N LYS A 12 -6.68 79.79 27.87
CA LYS A 12 -6.25 80.51 26.65
C LYS A 12 -4.92 81.22 26.96
N GLY A 13 -3.88 80.91 26.20
CA GLY A 13 -2.83 81.87 25.86
C GLY A 13 -3.26 82.62 24.60
N GLU A 14 -3.40 83.93 24.76
CA GLU A 14 -3.48 85.06 23.81
C GLU A 14 -4.21 84.97 22.44
N GLN A 15 -5.07 86.00 22.29
CA GLN A 15 -5.70 86.62 21.11
C GLN A 15 -6.96 85.99 20.43
N GLN A 16 -8.06 86.74 20.62
CA GLN A 16 -9.27 86.98 19.82
C GLN A 16 -10.07 85.82 19.19
N SER A 17 -11.14 85.47 19.90
CA SER A 17 -12.53 85.36 19.43
C SER A 17 -13.31 84.55 20.46
N GLU A 18 -14.39 85.14 20.94
CA GLU A 18 -15.24 84.61 22.00
C GLU A 18 -16.18 83.56 21.39
N LYS A 19 -15.81 82.28 21.50
CA LYS A 19 -16.72 81.15 21.22
C LYS A 19 -17.08 80.50 22.55
N GLN A 20 -18.38 80.46 22.84
CA GLN A 20 -18.96 79.83 24.02
C GLN A 20 -18.38 78.42 24.29
N PRO A 21 -18.20 78.03 25.56
CA PRO A 21 -17.78 76.68 25.92
C PRO A 21 -18.83 75.66 25.46
N ARG A 22 -18.42 74.66 24.68
CA ARG A 22 -19.29 73.54 24.29
C ARG A 22 -19.39 72.57 25.47
N HIS A 23 -20.55 72.52 26.11
CA HIS A 23 -20.79 71.62 27.25
C HIS A 23 -21.02 70.18 26.78
N LEU A 24 -20.38 69.23 27.48
CA LEU A 24 -20.67 67.79 27.38
C LEU A 24 -21.68 67.48 28.50
N HIS A 25 -22.86 66.96 28.16
CA HIS A 25 -23.84 66.52 29.15
C HIS A 25 -23.84 65.00 29.21
N LEU A 26 -23.48 64.42 30.35
CA LEU A 26 -23.72 63.00 30.63
C LEU A 26 -25.08 62.87 31.34
N ILE A 27 -25.95 62.03 30.79
CA ILE A 27 -27.26 61.70 31.38
C ILE A 27 -27.18 60.23 31.80
N PHE A 28 -27.43 59.95 33.07
CA PHE A 28 -27.55 58.59 33.59
C PHE A 28 -29.03 58.26 33.78
N HIS A 29 -29.48 57.16 33.19
CA HIS A 29 -30.84 56.63 33.38
C HIS A 29 -30.77 55.22 33.97
N LEU A 30 -31.47 55.01 35.08
CA LEU A 30 -31.61 53.70 35.72
C LEU A 30 -32.66 52.87 34.99
N CYS A 31 -32.31 51.63 34.64
CA CYS A 31 -33.24 50.52 34.50
C CYS A 31 -32.58 49.23 35.02
N SER A 32 -33.41 48.39 35.60
CA SER A 32 -33.15 47.39 36.64
C SER A 32 -32.56 46.05 36.15
N GLU A 33 -31.88 45.40 37.10
CA GLU A 33 -31.54 43.97 37.19
C GLU A 33 -30.64 43.35 36.11
N ILE A 34 -29.32 43.41 36.36
CA ILE A 34 -28.32 42.33 36.19
C ILE A 34 -27.17 42.67 37.16
N GLN A 35 -26.48 41.65 37.68
CA GLN A 35 -25.59 41.71 38.84
C GLN A 35 -24.51 42.80 38.81
N GLN A 36 -24.18 43.26 40.02
CA GLN A 36 -23.37 44.43 40.35
C GLN A 36 -21.93 44.34 39.83
N ASP A 37 -21.54 45.21 38.89
CA ASP A 37 -20.14 45.55 38.65
C ASP A 37 -19.98 47.06 38.43
N LYS A 38 -19.17 47.69 39.30
CA LYS A 38 -18.94 49.14 39.35
C LYS A 38 -17.65 49.49 38.62
N LEU A 39 -17.74 49.88 37.35
CA LEU A 39 -16.61 50.49 36.65
C LEU A 39 -16.34 51.88 37.24
N ARG A 40 -15.09 52.19 37.62
CA ARG A 40 -14.68 53.55 37.99
C ARG A 40 -13.54 53.97 37.05
N CYS A 41 -13.86 54.71 35.99
CA CYS A 41 -12.87 55.03 34.96
C CYS A 41 -12.18 56.37 35.20
N VAL A 42 -11.13 56.40 36.01
CA VAL A 42 -10.31 57.62 36.16
C VAL A 42 -9.42 57.82 34.94
N LEU A 43 -10.00 58.32 33.84
CA LEU A 43 -9.24 58.84 32.73
C LEU A 43 -8.40 60.03 33.21
N LEU A 44 -7.09 59.87 33.23
CA LEU A 44 -6.20 61.00 32.99
C LEU A 44 -5.72 60.92 31.56
N CYS A 45 -5.40 62.10 31.01
CA CYS A 45 -4.60 62.36 29.81
C CYS A 45 -5.23 62.29 28.40
N THR A 46 -5.19 63.47 27.76
CA THR A 46 -4.52 63.72 26.47
C THR A 46 -4.68 62.72 25.34
N ASP A 47 -5.91 62.28 25.04
CA ASP A 47 -6.31 62.14 23.63
C ASP A 47 -6.50 63.55 23.03
N ARG A 48 -6.40 63.70 21.71
CA ARG A 48 -6.46 64.91 20.85
C ARG A 48 -7.31 66.08 21.36
N THR A 49 -8.31 65.84 22.21
CA THR A 49 -9.30 66.81 22.69
C THR A 49 -9.14 67.23 24.16
N TYR A 50 -8.66 66.36 25.07
CA TYR A 50 -8.68 66.62 26.52
C TYR A 50 -7.27 66.87 27.08
N ASP A 51 -7.12 67.80 28.02
CA ASP A 51 -5.87 67.90 28.80
C ASP A 51 -5.93 66.97 30.03
N TYR A 52 -7.10 66.92 30.67
CA TYR A 52 -7.38 66.09 31.84
C TYR A 52 -8.90 65.86 31.94
N SER A 53 -9.37 64.63 32.19
CA SER A 53 -10.81 64.37 32.30
C SER A 53 -11.14 63.05 33.00
N VAL A 54 -11.65 63.10 34.23
CA VAL A 54 -12.07 61.92 34.99
C VAL A 54 -13.54 61.56 34.69
N VAL A 55 -13.83 60.27 34.45
CA VAL A 55 -15.18 59.79 34.16
C VAL A 55 -15.62 58.75 35.19
N ARG A 56 -16.75 58.97 35.87
CA ARG A 56 -17.25 58.01 36.86
C ARG A 56 -18.58 57.44 36.35
N PRO A 57 -18.55 56.36 35.56
CA PRO A 57 -19.76 55.71 35.11
C PRO A 57 -20.54 55.15 36.30
N GLY A 58 -21.87 55.13 36.17
CA GLY A 58 -22.75 54.42 37.08
C GLY A 58 -22.84 52.93 36.72
N PRO A 59 -23.57 52.14 37.53
CA PRO A 59 -23.89 50.77 37.15
C PRO A 59 -24.76 50.74 35.88
N ASN A 60 -24.69 49.64 35.13
CA ASN A 60 -25.52 49.34 33.95
C ASN A 60 -25.24 50.29 32.76
N LEU A 61 -26.27 51.02 32.32
CA LEU A 61 -26.23 51.81 31.11
C LEU A 61 -25.56 53.17 31.34
N ASN A 62 -24.48 53.40 30.60
CA ASN A 62 -23.73 54.64 30.60
C ASN A 62 -23.75 55.25 29.20
N MET A 63 -24.20 56.51 29.08
CA MET A 63 -24.31 57.18 27.79
C MET A 63 -23.40 58.42 27.75
N ILE A 64 -22.51 58.46 26.74
CA ILE A 64 -21.61 59.60 26.49
C ILE A 64 -22.21 60.43 25.35
N VAL A 65 -22.71 61.63 25.67
CA VAL A 65 -23.38 62.52 24.69
C VAL A 65 -22.61 63.82 24.53
N GLY A 66 -22.57 64.33 23.30
CA GLY A 66 -21.85 65.57 22.96
C GLY A 66 -21.91 65.89 21.49
N ALA A 67 -21.61 67.14 21.13
CA ALA A 67 -21.51 67.56 19.74
C ALA A 67 -20.38 66.82 18.98
N ASN A 68 -20.36 66.94 17.66
CA ASN A 68 -19.27 66.36 16.87
C ASN A 68 -17.94 67.06 17.19
N GLY A 69 -16.86 66.26 17.28
CA GLY A 69 -15.53 66.76 17.64
C GLY A 69 -15.28 67.02 19.13
N THR A 70 -16.21 66.68 20.03
CA THR A 70 -16.01 66.85 21.49
C THR A 70 -15.20 65.72 22.14
N GLY A 71 -14.68 64.76 21.38
CA GLY A 71 -13.87 63.66 21.94
C GLY A 71 -14.69 62.50 22.54
N LYS A 72 -15.91 62.24 22.05
CA LYS A 72 -16.72 61.07 22.51
C LYS A 72 -16.01 59.74 22.20
N SER A 73 -15.59 59.57 20.94
CA SER A 73 -14.82 58.39 20.50
C SER A 73 -13.49 58.27 21.23
N SER A 74 -12.93 59.40 21.69
CA SER A 74 -11.64 59.45 22.38
C SER A 74 -11.67 58.72 23.72
N ILE A 75 -12.77 58.84 24.46
CA ILE A 75 -12.97 58.12 25.71
C ILE A 75 -13.01 56.60 25.44
N VAL A 76 -13.72 56.18 24.40
CA VAL A 76 -13.84 54.77 23.99
C VAL A 76 -12.48 54.21 23.52
N CYS A 77 -11.71 55.00 22.74
CA CYS A 77 -10.34 54.64 22.34
C CYS A 77 -9.42 54.47 23.55
N ALA A 78 -9.46 55.39 24.51
CA ALA A 78 -8.64 55.34 25.71
C ALA A 78 -8.94 54.10 26.58
N ILE A 79 -10.22 53.75 26.75
CA ILE A 79 -10.64 52.52 27.44
C ILE A 79 -10.04 51.29 26.73
N CYS A 80 -10.14 51.21 25.40
CA CYS A 80 -9.54 50.12 24.63
C CYS A 80 -8.02 50.04 24.84
N LEU A 81 -7.32 51.19 24.80
CA LEU A 81 -5.86 51.23 24.94
C LEU A 81 -5.37 50.82 26.33
N VAL A 82 -6.05 51.24 27.40
CA VAL A 82 -5.64 50.87 28.77
C VAL A 82 -5.96 49.41 29.10
N LEU A 83 -6.96 48.82 28.44
CA LEU A 83 -7.32 47.39 28.56
C LEU A 83 -6.52 46.49 27.61
N ALA A 84 -5.34 46.91 27.16
CA ALA A 84 -4.47 46.15 26.23
C ALA A 84 -5.12 45.82 24.87
N GLY A 85 -6.06 46.64 24.41
CA GLY A 85 -6.61 46.54 23.06
C GLY A 85 -5.57 46.85 21.98
N ARG A 86 -5.68 46.13 20.86
CA ARG A 86 -4.80 46.32 19.68
C ARG A 86 -5.16 47.61 18.96
N THR A 87 -4.16 48.40 18.58
CA THR A 87 -4.34 49.66 17.83
C THR A 87 -5.04 49.45 16.49
N VAL A 88 -4.85 48.29 15.86
CA VAL A 88 -5.56 47.85 14.65
C VAL A 88 -7.08 47.79 14.86
N THR A 89 -7.54 47.37 16.05
CA THR A 89 -8.97 47.31 16.38
C THR A 89 -9.59 48.71 16.40
N LEU A 90 -8.82 49.75 16.69
CA LEU A 90 -9.33 51.14 16.72
C LEU A 90 -9.41 51.79 15.33
N GLY A 91 -8.81 51.19 14.29
CA GLY A 91 -8.95 51.60 12.89
C GLY A 91 -8.28 52.94 12.51
N ARG A 92 -7.51 53.57 13.41
CA ARG A 92 -6.92 54.91 13.19
C ARG A 92 -5.42 54.89 12.90
N GLY A 93 -4.76 53.74 13.04
CA GLY A 93 -3.35 53.54 12.76
C GLY A 93 -2.67 52.64 13.79
N ASP A 94 -1.49 52.12 13.42
CA ASP A 94 -0.82 51.05 14.17
C ASP A 94 0.06 51.55 15.32
N LYS A 95 0.42 52.83 15.31
CA LYS A 95 1.28 53.46 16.31
C LYS A 95 0.46 54.00 17.48
N VAL A 96 0.83 53.61 18.70
CA VAL A 96 0.17 54.05 19.95
C VAL A 96 0.32 55.55 20.19
N GLY A 97 1.42 56.17 19.74
CA GLY A 97 1.65 57.61 19.84
C GLY A 97 0.63 58.46 19.06
N LEU A 98 -0.06 57.90 18.06
CA LEU A 98 -1.10 58.61 17.30
C LEU A 98 -2.35 58.94 18.12
N TYR A 99 -2.53 58.25 19.26
CA TYR A 99 -3.64 58.43 20.19
C TYR A 99 -3.31 59.44 21.30
N VAL A 100 -2.10 60.00 21.30
CA VAL A 100 -1.71 61.10 22.19
C VAL A 100 -2.03 62.44 21.50
N LYS A 101 -2.48 63.41 22.29
CA LYS A 101 -2.76 64.77 21.82
C LYS A 101 -1.55 65.37 21.10
N ARG A 102 -1.78 65.97 19.93
CA ARG A 102 -0.73 66.64 19.14
C ARG A 102 -0.05 67.73 19.97
N GLY A 103 1.28 67.73 19.97
CA GLY A 103 2.10 68.67 20.76
C GLY A 103 2.46 68.16 22.17
N CYS A 104 1.94 67.02 22.60
CA CYS A 104 2.34 66.37 23.85
C CYS A 104 3.36 65.26 23.57
N GLN A 105 4.41 65.17 24.40
CA GLN A 105 5.42 64.10 24.28
C GLN A 105 4.98 62.78 24.92
N LYS A 106 4.01 62.85 25.83
CA LYS A 106 3.48 61.69 26.54
C LYS A 106 1.97 61.78 26.72
N GLY A 107 1.34 60.62 26.80
CA GLY A 107 -0.02 60.45 27.28
C GLY A 107 -0.07 59.44 28.42
N PHE A 108 -1.08 59.54 29.26
CA PHE A 108 -1.36 58.60 30.34
C PHE A 108 -2.81 58.15 30.18
N VAL A 109 -3.20 56.98 30.67
CA VAL A 109 -4.60 56.57 30.80
C VAL A 109 -4.65 55.64 32.01
N GLU A 110 -5.68 55.76 32.84
CA GLU A 110 -5.91 54.88 33.98
C GLU A 110 -7.36 54.43 34.01
N ILE A 111 -7.57 53.20 34.47
CA ILE A 111 -8.90 52.63 34.68
C ILE A 111 -8.88 51.82 35.98
N GLU A 112 -9.92 52.00 36.78
CA GLU A 112 -10.17 51.20 37.98
C GLU A 112 -11.37 50.30 37.70
N LEU A 113 -11.11 48.99 37.71
CA LEU A 113 -12.11 47.94 37.51
C LEU A 113 -12.43 47.32 38.86
N PHE A 114 -13.72 47.12 39.12
CA PHE A 114 -14.15 46.37 40.29
C PHE A 114 -13.84 44.88 40.10
N LYS A 115 -13.32 44.23 41.14
CA LYS A 115 -13.03 42.80 41.18
C LYS A 115 -13.30 42.30 42.60
N ASN A 116 -13.93 41.12 42.71
CA ASN A 116 -14.16 40.48 44.00
C ASN A 116 -12.81 40.19 44.67
N GLY A 117 -12.56 40.80 45.84
CA GLY A 117 -11.28 40.70 46.55
C GLY A 117 -10.35 41.92 46.40
N GLY A 118 -10.75 42.96 45.65
CA GLY A 118 -10.05 44.25 45.58
C GLY A 118 -10.04 44.82 44.17
N ASN A 119 -10.23 46.14 44.05
CA ASN A 119 -10.26 46.80 42.75
C ASN A 119 -8.92 46.66 42.02
N LEU A 120 -9.00 46.44 40.71
CA LEU A 120 -7.87 46.37 39.80
C LEU A 120 -7.67 47.74 39.14
N VAL A 121 -6.57 48.41 39.44
CA VAL A 121 -6.18 49.67 38.79
C VAL A 121 -5.16 49.37 37.71
N ILE A 122 -5.48 49.69 36.46
CA ILE A 122 -4.60 49.52 35.31
C ILE A 122 -4.27 50.91 34.77
N SER A 123 -2.99 51.19 34.63
CA SER A 123 -2.52 52.47 34.09
C SER A 123 -1.52 52.23 32.96
N ARG A 124 -1.58 53.09 31.94
CA ARG A 124 -0.73 53.03 30.76
C ARG A 124 -0.18 54.41 30.44
N GLU A 125 1.14 54.56 30.44
CA GLU A 125 1.82 55.75 29.95
C GLU A 125 2.35 55.48 28.54
N ILE A 126 2.07 56.36 27.59
CA ILE A 126 2.45 56.27 26.18
C ILE A 126 3.46 57.37 25.88
N HIS A 127 4.63 57.00 25.37
CA HIS A 127 5.68 57.93 24.96
C HIS A 127 5.65 58.08 23.42
N VAL A 128 5.51 59.32 22.94
CA VAL A 128 5.31 59.60 21.50
C VAL A 128 6.62 59.45 20.73
N GLU A 129 7.75 59.90 21.29
CA GLU A 129 9.05 59.93 20.62
C GLU A 129 9.53 58.55 20.18
N ASN A 130 9.35 57.53 21.03
CA ASN A 130 9.79 56.16 20.79
C ASN A 130 8.64 55.17 20.56
N ASN A 131 7.39 55.65 20.57
CA ASN A 131 6.17 54.84 20.45
C ASN A 131 6.11 53.68 21.47
N GLN A 132 6.70 53.86 22.65
CA GLN A 132 6.70 52.86 23.73
C GLN A 132 5.53 53.08 24.70
N SER A 133 5.20 52.04 25.47
CA SER A 133 4.21 52.11 26.54
C SER A 133 4.76 51.52 27.82
N LEU A 134 4.57 52.22 28.94
CA LEU A 134 4.79 51.70 30.29
C LEU A 134 3.44 51.24 30.85
N TRP A 135 3.41 50.02 31.36
CA TRP A 135 2.22 49.40 31.93
C TRP A 135 2.35 49.34 33.45
N MET A 136 1.27 49.65 34.14
CA MET A 136 1.20 49.60 35.60
C MET A 136 -0.08 48.90 36.04
N ILE A 137 0.04 48.03 37.04
CA ILE A 137 -1.09 47.40 37.71
C ILE A 137 -0.98 47.70 39.20
N ASN A 138 -2.02 48.30 39.79
CA ASN A 138 -2.08 48.72 41.19
C ASN A 138 -0.87 49.56 41.62
N GLY A 139 -0.40 50.44 40.73
CA GLY A 139 0.75 51.33 40.95
C GLY A 139 2.13 50.67 40.75
N GLY A 140 2.22 49.35 40.58
CA GLY A 140 3.46 48.64 40.27
C GLY A 140 3.69 48.50 38.77
N ILE A 141 4.96 48.62 38.32
CA ILE A 141 5.32 48.39 36.92
C ILE A 141 5.00 46.93 36.55
N SER A 142 4.36 46.77 35.39
CA SER A 142 3.92 45.49 34.84
C SER A 142 4.26 45.38 33.35
N ASN A 143 3.88 44.27 32.74
CA ASN A 143 3.98 44.06 31.29
C ASN A 143 2.57 43.94 30.68
N GLN A 144 2.50 44.07 29.35
CA GLN A 144 1.23 43.97 28.63
C GLN A 144 0.54 42.61 28.82
N LYS A 145 1.30 41.50 28.80
CA LYS A 145 0.73 40.14 28.93
C LYS A 145 -0.02 39.94 30.23
N LYS A 146 0.52 40.43 31.35
CA LYS A 146 -0.14 40.35 32.65
C LYS A 146 -1.41 41.20 32.70
N VAL A 147 -1.40 42.36 32.02
CA VAL A 147 -2.63 43.16 31.85
C VAL A 147 -3.67 42.39 31.05
N GLU A 148 -3.28 41.76 29.94
CA GLU A 148 -4.18 40.92 29.12
C GLU A 148 -4.77 39.75 29.92
N GLU A 149 -3.99 39.09 30.76
CA GLU A 149 -4.44 38.00 31.64
C GLU A 149 -5.47 38.47 32.67
N GLU A 150 -5.21 39.59 33.36
CA GLU A 150 -6.15 40.17 34.33
C GLU A 150 -7.45 40.66 33.67
N VAL A 151 -7.35 41.31 32.50
CA VAL A 151 -8.50 41.76 31.71
C VAL A 151 -9.33 40.58 31.22
N LYS A 152 -8.67 39.49 30.79
CA LYS A 152 -9.32 38.24 30.37
C LYS A 152 -10.00 37.54 31.55
N ALA A 153 -9.40 37.56 32.74
CA ALA A 153 -10.00 37.00 33.95
C ALA A 153 -11.32 37.72 34.34
N LEU A 154 -11.45 39.01 34.00
CA LEU A 154 -12.67 39.79 34.15
C LEU A 154 -13.67 39.63 32.99
N GLN A 155 -13.42 38.70 32.04
CA GLN A 155 -14.26 38.46 30.86
C GLN A 155 -14.46 39.71 29.97
N ILE A 156 -13.45 40.57 29.92
CA ILE A 156 -13.44 41.75 29.05
C ILE A 156 -12.60 41.44 27.81
N GLN A 157 -13.22 41.54 26.63
CA GLN A 157 -12.61 41.23 25.34
C GLN A 157 -12.68 42.44 24.40
N VAL A 158 -11.77 43.38 24.60
CA VAL A 158 -11.66 44.58 23.74
C VAL A 158 -11.25 44.28 22.29
N SER A 159 -10.77 43.07 22.01
CA SER A 159 -10.42 42.60 20.67
C SER A 159 -11.60 41.97 19.92
N ASN A 160 -12.68 41.63 20.62
CA ASN A 160 -13.87 41.00 20.06
C ASN A 160 -14.89 42.08 19.67
N LEU A 161 -15.22 42.17 18.38
CA LEU A 161 -16.13 43.20 17.87
C LEU A 161 -17.56 43.07 18.40
N CYS A 162 -17.95 41.92 18.94
CA CYS A 162 -19.26 41.72 19.57
C CYS A 162 -19.39 42.41 20.93
N GLN A 163 -18.27 42.57 21.66
CA GLN A 163 -18.26 43.24 22.98
C GLN A 163 -17.71 44.67 22.90
N PHE A 164 -16.78 44.93 21.97
CA PHE A 164 -16.21 46.25 21.73
C PHE A 164 -16.30 46.60 20.24
N LEU A 165 -17.24 47.47 19.90
CA LEU A 165 -17.47 47.92 18.53
C LEU A 165 -17.03 49.38 18.34
N PRO A 166 -15.79 49.63 17.88
CA PRO A 166 -15.34 50.99 17.60
C PRO A 166 -15.98 51.51 16.30
N GLN A 167 -16.20 52.83 16.25
CA GLN A 167 -16.88 53.50 15.14
C GLN A 167 -16.31 53.16 13.75
N GLU A 168 -14.98 53.05 13.63
CA GLU A 168 -14.30 52.75 12.35
C GLU A 168 -14.45 51.29 11.90
N LYS A 169 -14.83 50.37 12.82
CA LYS A 169 -14.89 48.92 12.56
C LYS A 169 -16.30 48.37 12.42
N VAL A 170 -17.32 49.23 12.44
CA VAL A 170 -18.72 48.83 12.26
C VAL A 170 -18.93 48.09 10.93
N GLY A 171 -18.23 48.52 9.87
CA GLY A 171 -18.29 47.84 8.58
C GLY A 171 -17.61 46.46 8.55
N GLU A 172 -16.59 46.23 9.39
CA GLU A 172 -15.94 44.91 9.50
C GLU A 172 -16.81 43.92 10.25
N PHE A 173 -17.49 44.39 11.30
CA PHE A 173 -18.49 43.58 12.02
C PHE A 173 -19.59 43.08 11.06
N ALA A 174 -20.11 43.95 10.19
CA ALA A 174 -21.13 43.57 9.20
C ALA A 174 -20.62 42.59 8.13
N LYS A 175 -19.30 42.48 7.92
CA LYS A 175 -18.68 41.57 6.96
C LYS A 175 -18.32 40.20 7.56
N MET A 176 -18.39 40.04 8.88
CA MET A 176 -18.08 38.76 9.52
C MET A 176 -18.99 37.66 8.97
N SER A 177 -18.40 36.51 8.67
CA SER A 177 -19.17 35.33 8.28
C SER A 177 -20.02 34.83 9.45
N LYS A 178 -21.05 34.04 9.14
CA LYS A 178 -21.91 33.42 10.18
C LYS A 178 -21.10 32.58 11.17
N ILE A 179 -20.01 31.95 10.71
CA ILE A 179 -19.13 31.12 11.53
C ILE A 179 -18.30 31.99 12.47
N GLU A 180 -17.69 33.05 11.95
CA GLU A 180 -16.91 33.98 12.78
C GLU A 180 -17.80 34.71 13.79
N LEU A 181 -19.02 35.07 13.39
CA LEU A 181 -19.99 35.70 14.28
C LEU A 181 -20.41 34.74 15.41
N LEU A 182 -20.61 33.46 15.10
CA LEU A 182 -20.89 32.44 16.10
C LEU A 182 -19.73 32.32 17.10
N GLU A 183 -18.49 32.15 16.63
CA GLU A 183 -17.32 32.05 17.51
C GLU A 183 -17.11 33.30 18.36
N ALA A 184 -17.32 34.48 17.77
CA ALA A 184 -17.21 35.75 18.48
C ALA A 184 -18.30 35.90 19.55
N THR A 185 -19.52 35.40 19.27
CA THR A 185 -20.64 35.39 20.20
C THR A 185 -20.40 34.41 21.34
N GLU A 186 -19.98 33.18 21.05
CA GLU A 186 -19.62 32.17 22.05
C GLU A 186 -18.56 32.68 23.01
N LYS A 187 -17.53 33.35 22.49
CA LYS A 187 -16.49 33.98 23.31
C LYS A 187 -17.02 35.12 24.17
N SER A 188 -17.98 35.90 23.69
CA SER A 188 -18.42 37.13 24.38
C SER A 188 -19.54 36.91 25.39
N VAL A 189 -20.47 36.00 25.09
CA VAL A 189 -21.73 35.82 25.83
C VAL A 189 -21.81 34.43 26.45
N GLY A 190 -21.13 33.44 25.87
CA GLY A 190 -21.15 32.07 26.36
C GLY A 190 -20.33 31.89 27.65
N PRO A 191 -20.61 30.82 28.42
CA PRO A 191 -19.70 30.35 29.44
C PRO A 191 -18.29 30.12 28.87
N PRO A 192 -17.21 30.30 29.67
CA PRO A 192 -15.83 30.12 29.20
C PRO A 192 -15.59 28.79 28.48
N GLU A 193 -16.27 27.72 28.94
CA GLU A 193 -16.13 26.35 28.42
C GLU A 193 -16.83 26.15 27.06
N MET A 194 -17.80 27.00 26.70
CA MET A 194 -18.61 26.81 25.48
C MET A 194 -17.75 26.87 24.21
N TYR A 195 -16.86 27.85 24.12
CA TYR A 195 -15.95 27.97 22.97
C TYR A 195 -14.93 26.81 22.95
N GLU A 196 -14.49 26.33 24.12
CA GLU A 196 -13.59 25.20 24.24
C GLU A 196 -14.24 23.91 23.71
N TYR A 197 -15.49 23.62 24.11
CA TYR A 197 -16.26 22.50 23.58
C TYR A 197 -16.46 22.59 22.07
N HIS A 198 -16.76 23.78 21.54
CA HIS A 198 -16.86 23.96 20.09
C HIS A 198 -15.53 23.65 19.38
N CYS A 199 -14.39 24.05 19.96
CA CYS A 199 -13.07 23.71 19.42
C CYS A 199 -12.77 22.21 19.48
N GLU A 200 -13.15 21.53 20.57
CA GLU A 200 -13.05 20.08 20.68
C GLU A 200 -13.89 19.35 19.63
N LEU A 201 -15.12 19.80 19.39
CA LEU A 201 -15.99 19.24 18.35
C LEU A 201 -15.37 19.36 16.96
N LYS A 202 -14.74 20.50 16.63
CA LYS A 202 -13.99 20.66 15.38
C LYS A 202 -12.84 19.67 15.29
N ASN A 203 -12.11 19.46 16.39
CA ASN A 203 -11.01 18.49 16.44
C ASN A 203 -11.52 17.06 16.26
N PHE A 204 -12.64 16.69 16.87
CA PHE A 204 -13.26 15.38 16.67
C PHE A 204 -13.68 15.17 15.22
N ARG A 205 -14.28 16.18 14.58
CA ARG A 205 -14.66 16.09 13.16
C ARG A 205 -13.44 15.89 12.24
N ASN A 206 -12.32 16.55 12.54
CA ASN A 206 -11.08 16.35 11.78
C ASN A 206 -10.52 14.94 11.97
N LYS A 207 -10.45 14.45 13.21
CA LYS A 207 -10.01 13.07 13.51
C LYS A 207 -10.89 12.01 12.86
N GLU A 208 -12.20 12.21 12.88
CA GLU A 208 -13.17 11.33 12.21
C GLU A 208 -12.84 11.24 10.71
N ARG A 209 -12.63 12.38 10.05
CA ARG A 209 -12.30 12.43 8.62
C ARG A 209 -10.96 11.75 8.29
N GLU A 210 -9.95 11.90 9.14
CA GLU A 210 -8.68 11.21 9.01
C GLU A 210 -8.85 9.69 9.11
N LEU A 211 -9.59 9.22 10.12
CA LEU A 211 -9.89 7.80 10.32
C LEU A 211 -10.70 7.22 9.16
N GLU A 212 -11.69 7.94 8.63
CA GLU A 212 -12.44 7.53 7.44
C GLU A 212 -11.52 7.28 6.23
N ASN A 213 -10.53 8.15 6.02
CA ASN A 213 -9.56 7.97 4.95
C ASN A 213 -8.70 6.72 5.17
N VAL A 214 -8.20 6.52 6.39
CA VAL A 214 -7.41 5.32 6.75
C VAL A 214 -8.22 4.05 6.54
N VAL A 215 -9.50 4.03 6.93
CA VAL A 215 -10.39 2.88 6.72
C VAL A 215 -10.55 2.57 5.23
N LYS A 216 -10.79 3.60 4.40
CA LYS A 216 -10.90 3.44 2.94
C LYS A 216 -9.61 2.88 2.33
N GLU A 217 -8.46 3.40 2.73
CA GLU A 217 -7.15 2.92 2.26
C GLU A 217 -6.91 1.46 2.66
N LYS A 218 -7.13 1.12 3.93
CA LYS A 218 -6.96 -0.25 4.44
C LYS A 218 -7.91 -1.24 3.77
N ALA A 219 -9.16 -0.84 3.52
CA ALA A 219 -10.13 -1.64 2.78
C ALA A 219 -9.64 -1.92 1.35
N SER A 220 -9.13 -0.89 0.65
CA SER A 220 -8.58 -1.05 -0.71
C SER A 220 -7.33 -1.95 -0.73
N PHE A 221 -6.48 -1.85 0.28
CA PHE A 221 -5.29 -2.68 0.42
C PHE A 221 -5.65 -4.14 0.70
N LEU A 222 -6.61 -4.38 1.61
CA LEU A 222 -7.10 -5.71 1.95
C LEU A 222 -7.61 -6.43 0.70
N GLU A 223 -8.36 -5.74 -0.15
CA GLU A 223 -8.88 -6.32 -1.39
C GLU A 223 -7.76 -6.73 -2.36
N LYS A 224 -6.74 -5.86 -2.54
CA LYS A 224 -5.55 -6.19 -3.33
C LYS A 224 -4.79 -7.39 -2.75
N ALA A 225 -4.65 -7.47 -1.43
CA ALA A 225 -3.97 -8.56 -0.75
C ALA A 225 -4.73 -9.89 -0.92
N LYS A 226 -6.07 -9.88 -0.82
CA LYS A 226 -6.92 -11.05 -1.09
C LYS A 226 -6.75 -11.55 -2.52
N GLN A 227 -6.82 -10.65 -3.51
CA GLN A 227 -6.62 -11.02 -4.92
C GLN A 227 -5.22 -11.56 -5.21
N ARG A 228 -4.19 -11.05 -4.52
CA ARG A 228 -2.83 -11.60 -4.62
C ARG A 228 -2.74 -12.98 -4.00
N ASN A 229 -3.35 -13.19 -2.84
CA ASN A 229 -3.37 -14.50 -2.19
C ASN A 229 -4.06 -15.54 -3.07
N GLU A 230 -5.18 -15.19 -3.70
CA GLU A 230 -5.91 -16.11 -4.58
C GLU A 230 -5.08 -16.50 -5.81
N ARG A 231 -4.35 -15.54 -6.40
CA ARG A 231 -3.40 -15.83 -7.49
C ARG A 231 -2.28 -16.78 -7.04
N ASN A 232 -1.69 -16.51 -5.87
CA ASN A 232 -0.60 -17.33 -5.35
C ASN A 232 -1.03 -18.78 -5.03
N LYS A 233 -2.29 -19.01 -4.62
CA LYS A 233 -2.82 -20.37 -4.40
C LYS A 233 -2.71 -21.25 -5.63
N ILE A 234 -2.92 -20.67 -6.82
CA ILE A 234 -2.83 -21.41 -8.09
C ILE A 234 -1.40 -21.92 -8.30
N ASP A 235 -0.41 -21.05 -8.09
CA ASP A 235 1.00 -21.42 -8.26
C ASP A 235 1.47 -22.43 -7.22
N VAL A 236 0.98 -22.31 -5.98
CA VAL A 236 1.21 -23.30 -4.92
C VAL A 236 0.62 -24.67 -5.30
N ASN A 237 -0.60 -24.71 -5.82
CA ASN A 237 -1.21 -25.96 -6.28
C ASN A 237 -0.41 -26.59 -7.43
N ARG A 238 0.00 -25.80 -8.43
CA ARG A 238 0.86 -26.25 -9.53
C ARG A 238 2.18 -26.84 -9.05
N TYR A 239 2.79 -26.22 -8.03
CA TYR A 239 4.01 -26.74 -7.40
C TYR A 239 3.78 -28.14 -6.81
N TYR A 240 2.68 -28.34 -6.06
CA TYR A 240 2.36 -29.63 -5.46
C TYR A 240 1.98 -30.69 -6.50
N GLU A 241 1.24 -30.32 -7.55
CA GLU A 241 0.95 -31.23 -8.68
C GLU A 241 2.24 -31.68 -9.38
N LYS A 242 3.13 -30.74 -9.71
CA LYS A 242 4.44 -31.07 -10.27
C LYS A 242 5.22 -32.03 -9.38
N LYS A 243 5.24 -31.77 -8.06
CA LYS A 243 5.93 -32.64 -7.10
C LYS A 243 5.36 -34.06 -7.11
N ARG A 244 4.04 -34.21 -7.09
CA ARG A 244 3.37 -35.53 -7.20
C ARG A 244 3.71 -36.25 -8.50
N HIS A 245 3.72 -35.55 -9.63
CA HIS A 245 4.10 -36.14 -10.91
C HIS A 245 5.56 -36.62 -10.92
N LEU A 246 6.47 -35.85 -10.33
CA LEU A 246 7.88 -36.26 -10.18
C LEU A 246 8.01 -37.51 -9.31
N ASP A 247 7.29 -37.58 -8.18
CA ASP A 247 7.30 -38.77 -7.32
C ASP A 247 6.79 -40.03 -8.07
N VAL A 248 5.76 -39.86 -8.91
CA VAL A 248 5.23 -40.95 -9.76
C VAL A 248 6.22 -41.36 -10.85
N ILE A 249 6.89 -40.40 -11.50
CA ILE A 249 7.92 -40.68 -12.50
C ILE A 249 9.05 -41.50 -11.88
N GLU A 250 9.57 -41.07 -10.73
CA GLU A 250 10.64 -41.79 -10.02
C GLU A 250 10.23 -43.23 -9.66
N LEU A 251 8.98 -43.42 -9.21
CA LEU A 251 8.44 -44.74 -8.94
C LEU A 251 8.35 -45.61 -10.21
N LEU A 252 7.88 -45.05 -11.32
CA LEU A 252 7.74 -45.77 -12.59
C LEU A 252 9.10 -46.13 -13.19
N GLU A 253 10.09 -45.25 -13.09
CA GLU A 253 11.47 -45.53 -13.50
C GLU A 253 12.05 -46.74 -12.76
N LYS A 254 11.79 -46.86 -11.45
CA LYS A 254 12.17 -48.05 -10.66
C LYS A 254 11.40 -49.30 -11.06
N LYS A 255 10.14 -49.16 -11.48
CA LYS A 255 9.26 -50.29 -11.84
C LYS A 255 9.48 -50.82 -13.26
N LYS A 256 9.99 -49.98 -14.17
CA LYS A 256 10.21 -50.31 -15.58
C LYS A 256 11.06 -51.58 -15.79
N PRO A 257 12.25 -51.75 -15.15
CA PRO A 257 13.04 -52.97 -15.29
C PRO A 257 12.33 -54.22 -14.80
N TRP A 258 11.46 -54.09 -13.79
CA TRP A 258 10.70 -55.21 -13.25
C TRP A 258 9.65 -55.71 -14.25
N VAL A 259 8.97 -54.80 -14.93
CA VAL A 259 8.02 -55.13 -16.00
C VAL A 259 8.73 -55.75 -17.20
N GLU A 260 9.89 -55.20 -17.60
CA GLU A 260 10.73 -55.77 -18.67
C GLU A 260 11.17 -57.20 -18.33
N TYR A 261 11.64 -57.42 -17.10
CA TYR A 261 12.00 -58.75 -16.59
C TYR A 261 10.80 -59.70 -16.60
N GLU A 262 9.64 -59.28 -16.09
CA GLU A 262 8.47 -60.14 -16.00
C GLU A 262 7.90 -60.52 -17.38
N THR A 263 7.98 -59.59 -18.34
CA THR A 263 7.60 -59.84 -19.74
C THR A 263 8.54 -60.88 -20.36
N ALA A 264 9.85 -60.66 -20.29
CA ALA A 264 10.84 -61.59 -20.81
C ALA A 264 10.78 -62.98 -20.12
N ARG A 265 10.47 -63.00 -18.81
CA ARG A 265 10.29 -64.25 -18.07
C ARG A 265 9.07 -65.03 -18.58
N LYS A 266 7.92 -64.37 -18.81
CA LYS A 266 6.72 -65.02 -19.35
C LYS A 266 6.97 -65.59 -20.74
N GLU A 267 7.66 -64.83 -21.61
CA GLU A 267 8.07 -65.31 -22.94
C GLU A 267 8.99 -66.53 -22.84
N LEU A 268 10.00 -66.48 -21.96
CA LEU A 268 10.90 -67.61 -21.72
C LEU A 268 10.15 -68.85 -21.21
N GLU A 269 9.19 -68.68 -20.30
CA GLU A 269 8.37 -69.78 -19.77
C GLU A 269 7.54 -70.42 -20.89
N GLY A 270 6.92 -69.61 -21.77
CA GLY A 270 6.19 -70.09 -22.94
C GLY A 270 7.07 -70.88 -23.90
N LEU A 271 8.23 -70.32 -24.28
CA LEU A 271 9.19 -70.99 -25.16
C LEU A 271 9.75 -72.29 -24.56
N LYS A 272 9.95 -72.35 -23.23
CA LYS A 272 10.33 -73.58 -22.54
C LYS A 272 9.25 -74.66 -22.67
N MET A 273 7.98 -74.30 -22.49
CA MET A 273 6.87 -75.24 -22.65
C MET A 273 6.81 -75.79 -24.09
N GLU A 274 6.91 -74.91 -25.09
CA GLU A 274 6.96 -75.31 -26.51
C GLU A 274 8.16 -76.21 -26.81
N ARG A 275 9.34 -75.87 -26.28
CA ARG A 275 10.56 -76.68 -26.43
C ARG A 275 10.39 -78.08 -25.85
N GLU A 276 9.84 -78.20 -24.64
CA GLU A 276 9.62 -79.50 -24.01
C GLU A 276 8.58 -80.33 -24.76
N GLU A 277 7.54 -79.70 -25.30
CA GLU A 277 6.53 -80.39 -26.13
C GLU A 277 7.16 -80.89 -27.45
N ALA A 278 7.89 -80.04 -28.17
CA ALA A 278 8.61 -80.44 -29.37
C ALA A 278 9.63 -81.55 -29.10
N LYS A 279 10.31 -81.51 -27.95
CA LYS A 279 11.26 -82.55 -27.52
C LYS A 279 10.56 -83.89 -27.26
N LYS A 280 9.37 -83.88 -26.64
CA LYS A 280 8.54 -85.09 -26.46
C LYS A 280 8.12 -85.66 -27.80
N GLN A 281 7.62 -84.82 -28.71
CA GLN A 281 7.22 -85.23 -30.05
C GLN A 281 8.39 -85.83 -30.84
N LEU A 282 9.56 -85.19 -30.81
CA LEU A 282 10.79 -85.71 -31.40
C LEU A 282 11.16 -87.07 -30.82
N SER A 283 11.08 -87.22 -29.49
CA SER A 283 11.39 -88.49 -28.84
C SER A 283 10.41 -89.60 -29.24
N ALA A 284 9.11 -89.30 -29.31
CA ALA A 284 8.09 -90.25 -29.74
C ALA A 284 8.28 -90.67 -31.21
N LEU A 285 8.56 -89.71 -32.10
CA LEU A 285 8.87 -89.99 -33.51
C LEU A 285 10.14 -90.84 -33.66
N ARG A 286 11.19 -90.56 -32.90
CA ARG A 286 12.42 -91.38 -32.89
C ARG A 286 12.15 -92.80 -32.41
N GLN A 287 11.34 -92.98 -31.36
CA GLN A 287 10.94 -94.31 -30.89
C GLN A 287 10.08 -95.05 -31.93
N ALA A 288 9.16 -94.36 -32.61
CA ALA A 288 8.34 -94.92 -33.67
C ALA A 288 9.16 -95.30 -34.92
N GLN A 289 10.19 -94.51 -35.26
CA GLN A 289 11.10 -94.80 -36.38
C GLN A 289 12.15 -95.86 -36.05
N ALA A 290 12.48 -96.11 -34.78
CA ALA A 290 13.47 -97.09 -34.36
C ALA A 290 13.27 -98.50 -34.96
N PRO A 291 12.07 -99.12 -34.98
CA PRO A 291 11.86 -100.42 -35.62
C PRO A 291 12.04 -100.36 -37.14
N MET A 292 11.69 -99.25 -37.79
CA MET A 292 11.86 -99.08 -39.23
C MET A 292 13.34 -98.93 -39.59
N LEU A 293 14.11 -98.16 -38.81
CA LEU A 293 15.57 -98.07 -38.94
C LEU A 293 16.27 -99.41 -38.71
N LYS A 294 15.82 -100.19 -37.71
CA LYS A 294 16.31 -101.57 -37.51
C LYS A 294 16.00 -102.48 -38.69
N LYS A 295 14.81 -102.37 -39.29
CA LYS A 295 14.46 -103.11 -40.51
C LYS A 295 15.34 -102.69 -41.70
N ILE A 296 15.59 -101.40 -41.86
CA ILE A 296 16.50 -100.89 -42.90
C ILE A 296 17.90 -101.47 -42.69
N GLN A 297 18.46 -101.40 -41.47
CA GLN A 297 19.76 -102.01 -41.16
C GLN A 297 19.79 -103.52 -41.42
N GLN A 298 18.73 -104.25 -41.05
CA GLN A 298 18.64 -105.69 -41.32
C GLN A 298 18.59 -106.00 -42.83
N ILE A 299 17.85 -105.21 -43.61
CA ILE A 299 17.81 -105.33 -45.06
C ILE A 299 19.19 -105.00 -45.65
N ASP A 300 19.85 -103.95 -45.19
CA ASP A 300 21.18 -103.53 -45.63
C ASP A 300 22.24 -104.61 -45.33
N ASP A 301 22.19 -105.20 -44.14
CA ASP A 301 23.06 -106.31 -43.73
C ASP A 301 22.76 -107.61 -44.48
N GLN A 302 21.52 -107.82 -44.95
CA GLN A 302 21.15 -108.93 -45.84
C GLN A 302 21.55 -108.66 -47.31
N LEU A 303 21.56 -107.40 -47.73
CA LEU A 303 21.97 -107.00 -49.07
C LEU A 303 23.48 -107.08 -49.26
N LYS A 304 24.30 -106.71 -48.27
CA LYS A 304 25.79 -106.80 -48.34
C LYS A 304 26.33 -108.16 -48.81
N PRO A 305 25.94 -109.32 -48.24
CA PRO A 305 26.41 -110.62 -48.71
C PRO A 305 25.83 -110.99 -50.08
N ASN A 306 24.60 -110.56 -50.40
CA ASN A 306 24.00 -110.78 -51.71
C ASN A 306 24.68 -109.95 -52.82
N GLU A 307 24.98 -108.68 -52.57
CA GLU A 307 25.78 -107.85 -53.46
C GLU A 307 27.19 -108.42 -53.64
N SER A 308 27.80 -108.92 -52.56
CA SER A 308 29.11 -109.57 -52.62
C SER A 308 29.07 -110.87 -53.46
N GLN A 309 28.01 -111.67 -53.32
CA GLN A 309 27.80 -112.87 -54.13
C GLN A 309 27.47 -112.56 -55.59
N MET A 310 26.71 -111.50 -55.88
CA MET A 310 26.43 -111.04 -57.24
C MET A 310 27.70 -110.57 -57.93
N LYS A 311 28.52 -109.75 -57.25
CA LYS A 311 29.83 -109.33 -57.76
C LYS A 311 30.77 -110.52 -57.98
N ALA A 312 30.78 -111.50 -57.09
CA ALA A 312 31.59 -112.72 -57.26
C ALA A 312 31.09 -113.61 -58.42
N LYS A 313 29.77 -113.73 -58.62
CA LYS A 313 29.18 -114.45 -59.75
C LYS A 313 29.41 -113.74 -61.09
N GLU A 314 29.34 -112.41 -61.11
CA GLU A 314 29.69 -111.60 -62.28
C GLU A 314 31.17 -111.76 -62.65
N ALA A 315 32.08 -111.71 -61.67
CA ALA A 315 33.50 -111.97 -61.87
C ALA A 315 33.75 -113.39 -62.41
N ALA A 316 33.11 -114.41 -61.83
CA ALA A 316 33.25 -115.79 -62.29
C ALA A 316 32.65 -116.04 -63.69
N ALA A 317 31.57 -115.33 -64.05
CA ALA A 317 30.99 -115.40 -65.38
C ALA A 317 31.87 -114.72 -66.44
N LEU A 318 32.51 -113.59 -66.08
CA LEU A 318 33.52 -112.92 -66.88
C LEU A 318 34.74 -113.81 -67.13
N ASP A 319 35.29 -114.43 -66.08
CA ASP A 319 36.42 -115.36 -66.19
C ASP A 319 36.10 -116.58 -67.07
N ARG A 320 34.87 -117.11 -67.00
CA ARG A 320 34.43 -118.21 -67.88
C ARG A 320 34.35 -117.77 -69.33
N LYS A 321 33.76 -116.60 -69.61
CA LYS A 321 33.70 -116.04 -70.96
C LYS A 321 35.09 -115.74 -71.53
N GLU A 322 36.00 -115.25 -70.70
CA GLU A 322 37.38 -114.97 -71.09
C GLU A 322 38.14 -116.26 -71.44
N ASN A 323 37.96 -117.32 -70.65
CA ASN A 323 38.54 -118.64 -70.92
C ASN A 323 37.96 -119.30 -72.18
N GLU A 324 36.65 -119.19 -72.42
CA GLU A 324 36.02 -119.67 -73.66
C GLU A 324 36.61 -118.95 -74.88
N LEU A 325 36.70 -117.61 -74.84
CA LEU A 325 37.30 -116.82 -75.93
C LEU A 325 38.78 -117.16 -76.17
N LEU A 326 39.55 -117.45 -75.11
CA LEU A 326 40.94 -117.91 -75.22
C LEU A 326 41.05 -119.27 -75.91
N SER A 327 40.14 -120.20 -75.62
CA SER A 327 40.10 -121.52 -76.26
C SER A 327 39.73 -121.43 -77.74
N GLU A 328 38.77 -120.58 -78.09
CA GLU A 328 38.33 -120.32 -79.46
C GLU A 328 39.47 -119.67 -80.28
N LYS A 329 40.22 -118.75 -79.66
CA LYS A 329 41.38 -118.09 -80.27
C LYS A 329 42.52 -119.08 -80.56
N LYS A 330 42.80 -120.04 -79.66
CA LYS A 330 43.77 -121.12 -79.92
C LYS A 330 43.33 -121.98 -81.10
N ARG A 331 42.05 -122.37 -81.14
CA ARG A 331 41.48 -123.21 -82.20
C ARG A 331 41.52 -122.54 -83.58
N LEU A 332 41.24 -121.24 -83.63
CA LEU A 332 41.38 -120.40 -84.84
C LEU A 332 42.84 -120.28 -85.31
N SER A 333 43.80 -120.24 -84.39
CA SER A 333 45.23 -120.22 -84.74
C SER A 333 45.69 -121.55 -85.36
N GLU A 334 45.27 -122.68 -84.80
CA GLU A 334 45.56 -124.01 -85.35
C GLU A 334 44.94 -124.23 -86.74
N LEU A 335 43.69 -123.77 -86.95
CA LEU A 335 43.04 -123.80 -88.26
C LEU A 335 43.74 -122.91 -89.28
N LYS A 336 44.23 -121.72 -88.89
CA LYS A 336 45.06 -120.87 -89.76
C LYS A 336 46.40 -121.53 -90.12
N GLY A 337 47.02 -122.24 -89.18
CA GLY A 337 48.23 -123.03 -89.42
C GLY A 337 48.00 -124.17 -90.42
N LYS A 338 46.91 -124.94 -90.25
CA LYS A 338 46.52 -126.01 -91.17
C LYS A 338 46.17 -125.49 -92.57
N ARG A 339 45.51 -124.32 -92.65
CA ARG A 339 45.20 -123.65 -93.92
C ARG A 339 46.47 -123.24 -94.68
N ARG A 340 47.47 -122.65 -94.00
CA ARG A 340 48.77 -122.33 -94.62
C ARG A 340 49.50 -123.57 -95.16
N GLN A 341 49.44 -124.69 -94.43
CA GLN A 341 50.05 -125.94 -94.88
C GLN A 341 49.34 -126.56 -96.09
N LEU A 342 48.01 -126.40 -96.20
CA LEU A 342 47.24 -126.85 -97.36
C LEU A 342 47.48 -125.95 -98.59
N GLU A 343 47.57 -124.63 -98.40
CA GLU A 343 47.89 -123.68 -99.48
C GLU A 343 49.30 -123.94 -100.08
N GLN A 344 50.30 -124.28 -99.25
CA GLN A 344 51.62 -124.68 -99.75
C GLN A 344 51.61 -126.01 -100.52
N LYS A 345 50.78 -126.99 -100.11
CA LYS A 345 50.70 -128.30 -100.78
C LYS A 345 49.99 -128.26 -102.14
N ILE A 346 49.10 -127.29 -102.35
CA ILE A 346 48.41 -127.08 -103.63
C ILE A 346 49.34 -126.41 -104.64
N SER A 347 50.21 -125.48 -104.21
CA SER A 347 51.17 -124.80 -105.08
C SER A 347 52.22 -125.72 -105.72
N THR A 348 52.52 -126.88 -105.13
CA THR A 348 53.53 -127.82 -105.63
C THR A 348 53.01 -128.82 -106.69
N LYS A 349 51.73 -128.75 -107.09
CA LYS A 349 51.13 -129.74 -108.01
C LYS A 349 50.70 -129.20 -109.39
N GLN A 350 51.01 -127.96 -109.76
CA GLN A 350 50.52 -127.37 -111.01
C GLN A 350 51.55 -126.92 -112.06
N ASP A 351 52.86 -127.12 -111.86
CA ASP A 351 53.85 -126.93 -112.94
C ASP A 351 54.61 -128.24 -113.21
N ARG A 352 54.02 -129.09 -114.05
CA ARG A 352 54.67 -130.15 -114.83
C ARG A 352 53.97 -130.33 -116.16
#